data_AF-A0A8K0CVV1-F1
#
_entry.id   AF-A0A8K0CVV1-F1
#
_cell.length_a   1.000
_cell.length_b   1.000
_cell.length_c   1.000
_cell.angle_alpha   90.00
_cell.angle_beta   90.00
_cell.angle_gamma   90.00
#
_symmetry.space_group_name_H-M   'P 1'
#
loop_
_entity.id
_entity.type
_entity.pdbx_description
1 polymer ?
#
loop_
_entity_poly.entity_id
_entity_poly.type
_entity_poly.pdbx_seq_one_letter_code
_entity_poly.pdbx_strand_id
1 'polypeptide(L)'
;MAKRKADQIDRQKLKEDQEKFQQKIISNIHTLKEVIAITIDQQNNQTIEVIQKAAKPYKATSKRTEKLSDKAKELLARRGELITENKRQTVEYAKINKTIRKMAKENIKQHNTRTAQSILVENKARKSSEEIQDQKK
;
A
#
# COMPACT_ATOMS: atom_id res chain seq x y z
N MET A 1 -62.71 -52.20 -34.80
CA MET A 1 -61.67 -51.17 -34.63
C MET A 1 -60.69 -51.63 -33.56
N ALA A 2 -59.44 -51.96 -33.92
CA ALA A 2 -58.44 -52.40 -32.94
C ALA A 2 -57.93 -51.19 -32.14
N LYS A 3 -58.10 -51.22 -30.81
CA LYS A 3 -57.54 -50.21 -29.90
C LYS A 3 -56.01 -50.31 -29.96
N ARG A 4 -55.33 -49.26 -30.44
CA ARG A 4 -53.86 -49.16 -30.34
C ARG A 4 -53.49 -49.17 -28.85
N LYS A 5 -52.66 -50.13 -28.42
CA LYS A 5 -52.07 -50.11 -27.08
C LYS A 5 -51.16 -48.88 -26.99
N ALA A 6 -51.29 -48.08 -25.95
CA ALA A 6 -50.42 -46.95 -25.71
C ALA A 6 -48.97 -47.44 -25.53
N ASP A 7 -48.02 -46.76 -26.15
CA ASP A 7 -46.59 -47.06 -26.01
C ASP A 7 -46.22 -47.01 -24.51
N GLN A 8 -45.68 -48.12 -24.00
CA GLN A 8 -45.22 -48.20 -22.62
C GLN A 8 -43.89 -47.46 -22.50
N ILE A 9 -43.85 -46.44 -21.64
CA ILE A 9 -42.64 -45.72 -21.32
C ILE A 9 -41.68 -46.66 -20.60
N ASP A 10 -40.46 -46.79 -21.14
CA ASP A 10 -39.35 -47.47 -20.49
C ASP A 10 -38.86 -46.62 -19.30
N ARG A 11 -39.37 -46.95 -18.12
CA ARG A 11 -39.05 -46.24 -16.87
C ARG A 11 -37.61 -46.43 -16.43
N GLN A 12 -36.96 -47.50 -16.87
CA GLN A 12 -35.58 -47.80 -16.48
C GLN A 12 -34.63 -46.91 -17.28
N LYS A 13 -34.83 -46.84 -18.60
CA LYS A 13 -34.12 -45.91 -19.46
C LYS A 13 -34.35 -44.45 -19.07
N LEU A 14 -35.58 -44.09 -18.68
CA LEU A 14 -35.89 -42.75 -18.19
C LEU A 14 -35.08 -42.37 -16.92
N LYS A 15 -34.91 -43.31 -15.99
CA LYS A 15 -34.09 -43.10 -14.79
C LYS A 15 -32.60 -42.94 -15.13
N GLU A 16 -32.07 -43.80 -16.00
CA GLU A 16 -30.67 -43.71 -16.44
C GLU A 16 -30.39 -42.38 -17.16
N ASP A 17 -31.30 -41.93 -18.02
CA ASP A 17 -31.18 -40.65 -18.72
C ASP A 17 -31.30 -39.46 -17.76
N GLN A 18 -32.16 -39.56 -16.74
CA GLN A 18 -32.26 -38.57 -15.67
C GLN A 18 -30.96 -38.49 -14.85
N GLU A 19 -30.36 -39.62 -14.49
CA GLU A 19 -29.09 -39.66 -13.76
C GLU A 19 -27.94 -39.06 -14.58
N LYS A 20 -27.84 -39.41 -15.87
CA LYS A 20 -26.86 -38.82 -16.80
C LYS A 20 -27.04 -37.31 -16.92
N PHE A 21 -28.29 -36.83 -16.99
CA PHE A 21 -28.58 -35.41 -17.06
C PHE A 21 -28.16 -34.68 -15.78
N GLN A 22 -28.46 -35.24 -14.61
CA GLN A 22 -28.05 -34.68 -13.31
C GLN A 22 -26.52 -34.62 -13.18
N GLN A 23 -25.82 -35.69 -13.56
CA GLN A 23 -24.35 -35.71 -13.57
C GLN A 23 -23.77 -34.63 -14.49
N LYS A 24 -24.38 -34.43 -15.67
CA LYS A 24 -23.95 -33.40 -16.62
C LYS A 24 -24.15 -31.98 -16.06
N ILE A 25 -25.25 -31.72 -15.36
CA ILE A 25 -25.47 -30.45 -14.67
C ILE A 25 -24.40 -30.21 -13.60
N ILE A 26 -24.14 -31.21 -12.74
CA ILE A 26 -23.15 -31.10 -11.67
C ILE A 26 -21.76 -30.78 -12.23
N SER A 27 -21.36 -31.50 -13.29
CA SER A 27 -20.10 -31.26 -14.00
C SER A 27 -20.01 -29.82 -14.51
N ASN A 28 -21.03 -29.35 -15.22
CA ASN A 28 -21.06 -27.97 -15.74
C ASN A 28 -20.96 -26.92 -14.62
N ILE A 29 -21.66 -27.12 -13.50
CA ILE A 29 -21.59 -26.22 -12.34
C ILE A 29 -20.19 -26.20 -11.75
N HIS A 30 -19.52 -27.35 -11.67
CA HIS A 30 -18.16 -27.44 -11.16
C HIS A 30 -17.17 -26.68 -12.04
N THR A 31 -17.21 -26.89 -13.36
CA THR A 31 -16.37 -26.18 -14.32
C THR A 31 -16.60 -24.66 -14.27
N LEU A 32 -17.85 -24.22 -14.17
CA LEU A 32 -18.17 -22.78 -14.04
C LEU A 32 -17.56 -22.18 -12.76
N LYS A 33 -17.60 -22.89 -11.64
CA LYS A 33 -16.98 -22.43 -10.39
C LYS A 33 -15.47 -22.27 -10.53
N GLU A 34 -14.80 -23.23 -11.16
CA GLU A 34 -13.35 -23.17 -11.39
C GLU A 34 -12.97 -22.00 -12.30
N VAL A 35 -13.69 -21.81 -13.41
CA VAL A 35 -13.45 -20.68 -14.34
C VAL A 35 -13.65 -19.33 -13.64
N ILE A 36 -14.69 -19.20 -12.82
CA ILE A 36 -14.96 -17.98 -12.05
C ILE A 36 -13.83 -17.72 -11.05
N ALA A 37 -13.37 -18.74 -10.31
CA ALA A 37 -12.28 -18.60 -9.36
C ALA A 37 -10.98 -18.12 -10.04
N ILE A 38 -10.61 -18.75 -11.16
CA ILE A 38 -9.43 -18.35 -11.95
C ILE A 38 -9.55 -16.90 -12.43
N THR A 39 -10.74 -16.50 -12.89
CA THR A 39 -10.98 -15.13 -13.41
C THR A 39 -10.85 -14.08 -12.30
N ILE A 40 -11.41 -14.36 -11.12
CA ILE A 40 -11.33 -13.45 -9.97
C ILE A 40 -9.88 -13.29 -9.52
N ASP A 41 -9.12 -14.37 -9.43
CA ASP A 41 -7.71 -14.31 -9.03
C ASP A 41 -6.86 -13.53 -10.02
N GLN A 42 -7.10 -13.69 -11.33
CA GLN A 42 -6.44 -12.89 -12.37
C GLN A 42 -6.77 -11.40 -12.24
N GLN A 43 -8.04 -11.04 -12.04
CA GLN A 43 -8.46 -9.65 -11.85
C GLN A 43 -7.88 -9.04 -10.56
N ASN A 44 -7.82 -9.81 -9.47
CA ASN A 44 -7.20 -9.39 -8.21
C ASN A 44 -5.70 -9.10 -8.40
N ASN A 45 -4.97 -9.99 -9.08
CA ASN A 45 -3.56 -9.81 -9.35
C ASN A 45 -3.30 -8.58 -10.23
N GLN A 46 -4.11 -8.37 -11.28
CA GLN A 46 -4.03 -7.15 -12.09
C GLN A 46 -4.29 -5.89 -11.26
N THR A 47 -5.28 -5.92 -10.37
CA THR A 47 -5.59 -4.81 -9.47
C THR A 47 -4.44 -4.52 -8.52
N ILE A 48 -3.84 -5.55 -7.91
CA ILE A 48 -2.66 -5.43 -7.06
C ILE A 48 -1.49 -4.80 -7.84
N GLU A 49 -1.23 -5.23 -9.08
CA GLU A 49 -0.18 -4.65 -9.90
C GLU A 49 -0.41 -3.16 -10.20
N VAL A 50 -1.64 -2.78 -10.53
CA VAL A 50 -2.02 -1.38 -10.77
C VAL A 50 -1.80 -0.54 -9.51
N ILE A 51 -2.25 -1.03 -8.35
CA ILE A 51 -2.04 -0.38 -7.05
C ILE A 51 -0.55 -0.23 -6.77
N GLN A 52 0.25 -1.28 -6.97
CA GLN A 52 1.70 -1.24 -6.74
C GLN A 52 2.41 -0.27 -7.69
N LYS A 53 2.05 -0.24 -8.98
CA LYS A 53 2.58 0.72 -9.96
C LYS A 53 2.23 2.15 -9.57
N ALA A 54 0.98 2.41 -9.18
CA ALA A 54 0.54 3.71 -8.71
C ALA A 54 1.22 4.12 -7.39
N ALA A 55 1.51 3.18 -6.51
CA ALA A 55 2.18 3.42 -5.23
C ALA A 55 3.70 3.59 -5.33
N LYS A 56 4.37 3.12 -6.40
CA LYS A 56 5.83 3.28 -6.60
C LYS A 56 6.36 4.71 -6.40
N PRO A 57 5.77 5.77 -6.99
CA PRO A 57 6.21 7.16 -6.75
C PRO A 57 5.93 7.68 -5.34
N TYR A 58 5.05 7.01 -4.58
CA TYR A 58 4.69 7.35 -3.20
C TYR A 58 5.34 6.44 -2.16
N LYS A 59 6.14 5.45 -2.58
CA LYS A 59 7.02 4.75 -1.64
C LYS A 59 7.89 5.81 -1.02
N ALA A 60 7.59 6.14 0.24
CA ALA A 60 8.40 7.03 1.03
C ALA A 60 9.82 6.48 0.96
N THR A 61 10.67 7.12 0.17
CA THR A 61 12.10 6.92 0.32
C THR A 61 12.35 7.35 1.75
N SER A 62 12.62 6.39 2.62
CA SER A 62 13.26 6.64 3.91
C SER A 62 14.68 7.16 3.62
N LYS A 63 14.79 8.28 2.90
CA LYS A 63 15.90 9.19 3.09
C LYS A 63 15.75 9.54 4.56
N ARG A 64 16.62 8.97 5.40
CA ARG A 64 16.87 9.46 6.75
C ARG A 64 17.25 10.93 6.58
N THR A 65 16.24 11.79 6.50
CA THR A 65 16.45 13.24 6.54
C THR A 65 16.76 13.50 7.98
N GLU A 66 18.06 13.60 8.27
CA GLU A 66 18.50 13.82 9.63
C GLU A 66 17.89 15.12 10.15
N LYS A 67 17.06 14.99 11.19
CA LYS A 67 16.37 16.12 11.81
C LYS A 67 17.30 16.97 12.68
N LEU A 68 18.53 16.53 12.90
CA LEU A 68 19.53 17.21 13.72
C LEU A 68 20.76 17.50 12.88
N SER A 69 21.19 18.77 12.89
CA SER A 69 22.48 19.20 12.36
C SER A 69 23.64 18.50 13.09
N ASP A 70 24.78 18.31 12.41
CA ASP A 70 25.97 17.68 13.02
C ASP A 70 26.46 18.41 14.27
N LYS A 71 26.43 19.74 14.27
CA LYS A 71 26.71 20.57 15.46
C LYS A 71 25.81 20.24 16.67
N ALA A 72 24.57 19.82 16.44
CA ALA A 72 23.68 19.41 17.53
C ALA A 72 24.04 18.02 18.05
N LYS A 73 24.51 17.12 17.18
CA LYS A 73 25.03 15.80 17.55
C LYS A 73 26.34 15.93 18.36
N GLU A 74 27.24 16.81 17.96
CA GLU A 74 28.49 17.12 18.70
C GLU A 74 28.18 17.61 20.12
N LEU A 75 27.24 18.54 20.28
CA LEU A 75 26.83 19.01 21.60
C LEU A 75 26.19 17.91 22.46
N LEU A 76 25.46 16.98 21.85
CA LEU A 76 24.91 15.81 22.54
C LEU A 76 26.01 14.85 22.98
N ALA A 77 27.03 14.62 22.16
CA ALA A 77 28.19 13.82 22.51
C ALA A 77 28.96 14.46 23.68
N ARG A 78 29.24 15.76 23.58
CA ARG A 78 29.90 16.53 24.66
C ARG A 78 29.11 16.53 25.96
N ARG A 79 27.78 16.59 25.88
CA ARG A 79 26.89 16.42 27.04
C ARG A 79 27.05 15.03 27.67
N GLY A 80 27.17 13.99 26.84
CA GLY A 80 27.43 12.61 27.28
C GLY A 80 28.75 12.47 28.02
N GLU A 81 29.82 13.05 27.50
CA GLU A 81 31.14 13.09 28.15
C GLU A 81 31.07 13.74 29.54
N LEU A 82 30.42 14.91 29.64
CA LEU A 82 30.26 15.61 30.92
C LEU A 82 29.42 14.83 31.94
N ILE A 83 28.52 13.96 31.48
CA ILE A 83 27.78 13.05 32.35
C ILE A 83 28.70 11.96 32.89
N THR A 84 29.51 11.35 32.03
CA THR A 84 30.49 10.31 32.41
C THR A 84 31.54 10.86 33.37
N GLU A 85 31.98 12.10 33.16
CA GLU A 85 32.91 12.82 34.06
C GLU A 85 32.25 13.35 35.35
N ASN A 86 30.97 13.05 35.58
CA ASN A 86 30.18 13.51 36.74
C ASN A 86 30.09 15.04 36.91
N LYS A 87 30.28 15.79 35.82
CA LYS A 87 30.29 17.27 35.76
C LYS A 87 28.91 17.88 35.50
N ARG A 88 27.84 17.20 35.92
CA ARG A 88 26.45 17.63 35.66
C ARG A 88 26.07 18.97 36.29
N GLN A 89 26.76 19.38 37.36
CA GLN A 89 26.51 20.64 38.06
C GLN A 89 27.29 21.83 37.47
N THR A 90 28.12 21.60 36.44
CA THR A 90 28.93 22.67 35.85
C THR A 90 28.11 23.65 35.02
N VAL A 91 28.56 24.90 34.99
CA VAL A 91 28.02 25.94 34.11
C VAL A 91 28.12 25.52 32.63
N GLU A 92 29.16 24.77 32.26
CA GLU A 92 29.35 24.21 30.92
C GLU A 92 28.20 23.25 30.55
N TYR A 93 27.84 22.32 31.43
CA TYR A 93 26.71 21.40 31.22
C TYR A 93 25.38 22.15 31.07
N ALA A 94 25.15 23.18 31.88
CA ALA A 94 23.94 24.02 31.77
C ALA A 94 23.88 24.79 30.45
N LYS A 95 25.00 25.37 30.00
CA LYS A 95 25.12 26.08 28.71
C LYS A 95 24.89 25.14 27.54
N ILE A 96 25.47 23.94 27.56
CA ILE A 96 25.28 22.93 26.51
C ILE A 96 23.81 22.52 26.42
N ASN A 97 23.14 22.23 27.55
CA ASN A 97 21.72 21.88 27.54
C ASN A 97 20.80 22.99 27.02
N LYS A 98 21.10 24.26 27.35
CA LYS A 98 20.36 25.40 26.78
C LYS A 98 20.55 25.47 25.26
N THR A 99 21.77 25.23 24.80
CA THR A 99 22.13 25.30 23.37
C THR A 99 21.49 24.15 22.58
N ILE A 100 21.54 22.92 23.08
CA ILE A 100 20.89 21.75 22.46
C ILE A 100 19.39 22.00 22.29
N ARG A 101 18.71 22.49 23.34
CA ARG A 101 17.26 22.78 23.27
C ARG A 101 16.93 23.82 22.21
N LYS A 102 17.72 24.90 22.12
CA LYS A 102 17.54 25.94 21.10
C LYS A 102 17.77 25.37 19.69
N MET A 103 18.84 24.61 19.49
CA MET A 103 19.17 24.03 18.18
C MET A 103 18.18 22.96 17.75
N ALA A 104 17.69 22.11 18.67
CA ALA A 104 16.68 21.11 18.35
C ALA A 104 15.38 21.77 17.86
N LYS A 105 14.93 22.83 18.53
CA LYS A 105 13.74 23.59 18.12
C LYS A 105 13.91 24.20 16.73
N GLU A 106 15.07 24.79 16.47
CA GLU A 106 15.38 25.41 15.17
C GLU A 106 15.49 24.37 14.05
N ASN A 107 16.19 23.26 14.30
CA ASN A 107 16.35 22.19 13.31
C ASN A 107 14.99 21.56 12.94
N ILE A 108 14.10 21.35 13.91
CA ILE A 108 12.72 20.87 13.66
C ILE A 108 11.96 21.87 12.80
N LYS A 109 12.02 23.17 13.14
CA LYS A 109 11.34 24.22 12.36
C LYS A 109 11.85 24.25 10.92
N GLN A 110 13.16 24.19 10.72
CA GLN A 110 13.76 24.18 9.40
C GLN A 110 13.42 22.92 8.60
N HIS A 111 13.45 21.75 9.22
CA HIS A 111 13.05 20.49 8.59
C HIS A 111 11.58 20.54 8.13
N ASN A 112 10.67 20.99 9.00
CA ASN A 112 9.25 21.13 8.66
C ASN A 112 9.05 22.14 7.53
N THR A 113 9.78 23.26 7.54
CA THR A 113 9.71 24.29 6.50
C THR A 113 10.17 23.74 5.15
N ARG A 114 11.31 23.05 5.11
CA ARG A 114 11.82 22.40 3.88
C ARG A 114 10.87 21.34 3.36
N THR A 115 10.29 20.55 4.25
CA THR A 115 9.32 19.50 3.90
C THR A 115 8.05 20.11 3.29
N ALA A 116 7.50 21.15 3.92
CA ALA A 116 6.33 21.87 3.39
C ALA A 116 6.62 22.50 2.03
N GLN A 117 7.80 23.10 1.85
CA GLN A 117 8.24 23.64 0.56
C GLN A 117 8.36 22.56 -0.52
N SER A 118 8.95 21.40 -0.21
CA SER A 118 9.03 20.27 -1.16
C SER A 118 7.65 19.82 -1.60
N ILE A 119 6.72 19.63 -0.65
CA ILE A 119 5.34 19.23 -0.94
C ILE A 119 4.63 20.27 -1.82
N LEU A 120 4.82 21.56 -1.55
CA LEU A 120 4.24 22.63 -2.37
C LEU A 120 4.80 22.64 -3.79
N VAL A 121 6.10 22.43 -3.96
CA VAL A 121 6.74 22.34 -5.28
C VAL A 121 6.25 21.11 -6.05
N GLU A 122 6.19 19.94 -5.40
CA GLU A 122 5.68 18.71 -6.00
C GLU A 122 4.21 18.85 -6.43
N ASN A 123 3.37 19.47 -5.60
CA ASN A 123 1.96 19.70 -5.93
C ASN A 123 1.79 20.70 -7.09
N LYS A 124 2.62 21.75 -7.16
CA LYS A 124 2.61 22.69 -8.31
C LYS A 124 3.04 22.00 -9.60
N ALA A 125 4.10 21.20 -9.56
CA ALA A 125 4.59 20.46 -10.72
C ALA A 125 3.53 19.47 -11.26
N ARG A 126 2.80 18.79 -10.36
CA ARG A 126 1.72 17.86 -10.73
C ARG A 126 0.55 18.58 -11.41
N LYS A 127 0.09 19.71 -10.84
CA LYS A 127 -0.96 20.53 -11.48
C LYS A 127 -0.57 20.97 -12.89
N SER A 128 0.66 21.47 -13.07
CA SER A 128 1.13 21.85 -14.40
C SER A 128 1.21 20.69 -15.38
N SER A 129 1.52 19.47 -14.92
CA SER A 129 1.54 18.30 -15.79
C SER A 129 0.15 17.78 -16.17
N GLU A 130 -0.84 17.95 -15.29
CA GLU A 130 -2.25 17.60 -15.55
C GLU A 130 -2.86 18.59 -16.57
N GLU A 131 -2.62 19.89 -16.41
CA GLU A 131 -3.10 20.93 -17.34
C GLU A 131 -2.55 20.78 -18.77
N ILE A 132 -1.30 20.30 -18.91
CA ILE A 132 -0.69 20.05 -20.24
C ILE A 132 -1.30 18.81 -20.92
N GLN A 133 -1.79 17.82 -20.17
CA GLN A 133 -2.42 16.63 -20.73
C GLN A 133 -3.86 16.91 -21.20
N ASP A 134 -4.60 17.75 -20.48
CA ASP A 134 -5.97 18.12 -20.85
C ASP A 134 -6.03 19.04 -22.07
N GLN A 135 -4.96 19.78 -22.39
CA GLN A 135 -4.86 20.59 -23.62
C GLN A 135 -4.46 19.79 -24.87
N LYS A 136 -4.13 18.50 -24.73
CA LYS A 136 -3.73 17.62 -25.85
C LYS A 136 -4.79 16.58 -26.22
N LYS A 137 -5.97 16.64 -25.62
CA LYS A 137 -7.16 15.86 -25.98
C LYS A 137 -8.18 16.74 -26.66
#